data_AF-A0A557R102-F1
#
_entry.id   AF-A0A557R102-F1
#
_cell.length_a   1.000
_cell.length_b   1.000
_cell.length_c   1.000
_cell.angle_alpha   90.00
_cell.angle_beta   90.00
_cell.angle_gamma   90.00
#
_symmetry.space_group_name_H-M   'P 1'
#
loop_
_entity.id
_entity.type
_entity.pdbx_description
1 polymer ?
#
loop_
_entity_poly.entity_id
_entity_poly.type
_entity_poly.pdbx_seq_one_letter_code
_entity_poly.pdbx_strand_id
1 'polypeptide(L)'
;MKTTTTLPTPRRFDRPLRALIATGLIAVSLGSTAVQAQAPQLPQIPAFLPTSASVPAGAAMDIDGEWMIDAIGKRIRIEGGRAYAVDPWLHMFVLQVQPGMVVIQNIQRVGDGRYVGDDLPLLGRFEALRDASGALNVTVASVLGAVRYQLQPVSLDHAGGLGGGETPLPGEDEAPVDTDENDFDDDADD
;
A
#
# COMPACT_ATOMS: atom_id res chain seq x y z
N MET A 1 50.59 34.72 8.96
CA MET A 1 50.36 34.75 7.51
C MET A 1 48.85 34.83 7.28
N LYS A 2 48.39 35.86 6.57
CA LYS A 2 46.98 36.14 6.25
C LYS A 2 46.72 35.69 4.82
N THR A 3 45.60 35.02 4.56
CA THR A 3 44.91 35.03 3.26
C THR A 3 43.41 34.82 3.49
N THR A 4 42.67 35.93 3.48
CA THR A 4 41.24 35.98 3.20
C THR A 4 41.09 36.04 1.68
N THR A 5 40.25 35.22 1.05
CA THR A 5 39.79 35.50 -0.32
C THR A 5 38.34 35.07 -0.49
N THR A 6 37.54 36.11 -0.71
CA THR A 6 36.11 36.22 -0.94
C THR A 6 35.68 35.61 -2.28
N LEU A 7 34.51 34.96 -2.30
CA LEU A 7 33.78 34.52 -3.50
C LEU A 7 33.28 35.71 -4.34
N PRO A 8 33.44 35.68 -5.66
CA PRO A 8 32.63 36.49 -6.56
C PRO A 8 31.52 35.67 -7.24
N THR A 9 30.27 36.11 -7.06
CA THR A 9 29.16 35.86 -8.00
C THR A 9 29.12 37.00 -9.02
N PRO A 10 29.16 36.72 -10.33
CA PRO A 10 28.07 37.14 -11.23
C PRO A 10 27.92 36.18 -12.43
N ARG A 11 26.97 36.23 -13.37
CA ARG A 11 25.65 36.82 -13.60
C ARG A 11 25.16 36.17 -14.90
N ARG A 12 23.83 36.08 -15.02
CA ARG A 12 22.95 36.00 -16.20
C ARG A 12 23.52 35.60 -17.57
N PHE A 13 22.83 34.61 -18.11
CA PHE A 13 22.52 34.38 -19.53
C PHE A 13 22.41 35.65 -20.36
N ASP A 14 23.19 35.70 -21.44
CA ASP A 14 22.80 36.34 -22.69
C ASP A 14 23.32 35.49 -23.86
N ARG A 15 22.38 35.03 -24.68
CA ARG A 15 22.65 34.35 -25.96
C ARG A 15 23.29 35.34 -26.93
N PRO A 16 24.04 34.84 -27.91
CA PRO A 16 23.60 35.13 -29.28
C PRO A 16 23.54 33.89 -30.17
N LEU A 17 22.42 33.83 -30.89
CA LEU A 17 22.17 33.00 -32.05
C LEU A 17 23.21 33.34 -33.14
N ARG A 18 23.97 32.36 -33.61
CA ARG A 18 24.56 32.39 -34.95
C ARG A 18 24.36 31.05 -35.63
N ALA A 19 23.61 31.14 -36.72
CA ALA A 19 23.25 30.07 -37.60
C ALA A 19 24.39 29.75 -38.59
N LEU A 20 24.20 28.58 -39.20
CA LEU A 20 24.51 28.21 -40.58
C LEU A 20 25.88 27.59 -40.93
N ILE A 21 25.73 26.55 -41.77
CA ILE A 21 26.63 25.91 -42.75
C ILE A 21 27.02 24.48 -42.31
N ALA A 22 26.19 23.46 -42.60
CA ALA A 22 26.12 22.71 -43.86
C ALA A 22 27.44 22.03 -44.25
N THR A 23 27.51 20.70 -44.15
CA THR A 23 28.01 19.73 -45.15
C THR A 23 27.93 18.33 -44.54
N GLY A 24 27.37 17.39 -45.31
CA GLY A 24 27.03 16.05 -44.86
C GLY A 24 28.21 15.16 -44.51
N LEU A 25 27.95 14.25 -43.56
CA LEU A 25 28.48 12.91 -43.59
C LEU A 25 27.28 11.96 -43.42
N ILE A 26 26.87 11.35 -44.52
CA ILE A 26 26.12 10.10 -44.46
C ILE A 26 27.14 9.07 -43.96
N ALA A 27 27.19 8.86 -42.65
CA ALA A 27 27.85 7.69 -42.10
C ALA A 27 26.96 6.49 -42.43
N VAL A 28 27.33 5.75 -43.49
CA VAL A 28 26.83 4.38 -43.70
C VAL A 28 27.37 3.54 -42.55
N SER A 29 26.57 3.42 -41.48
CA SER A 29 26.83 2.48 -40.40
C SER A 29 26.62 1.07 -40.94
N LEU A 30 27.72 0.46 -41.40
CA LEU A 30 27.84 -0.97 -41.66
C LEU A 30 27.57 -1.72 -40.34
N GLY A 31 26.50 -2.51 -40.37
CA GLY A 31 26.38 -3.80 -39.67
C GLY A 31 26.83 -3.88 -38.21
N SER A 32 25.85 -3.90 -37.32
CA SER A 32 25.85 -4.82 -36.18
C SER A 32 24.41 -5.17 -35.88
N THR A 33 23.85 -6.12 -36.64
CA THR A 33 22.68 -6.85 -36.17
C THR A 33 23.15 -7.69 -35.00
N ALA A 34 23.09 -7.12 -33.80
CA ALA A 34 23.15 -7.93 -32.59
C ALA A 34 21.99 -8.91 -32.68
N VAL A 35 22.29 -10.17 -32.99
CA VAL A 35 21.37 -11.27 -32.80
C VAL A 35 21.12 -11.30 -31.29
N GLN A 36 20.04 -10.66 -30.85
CA GLN A 36 19.53 -10.87 -29.51
C GLN A 36 19.14 -12.34 -29.46
N ALA A 37 20.01 -13.17 -28.90
CA ALA A 37 19.68 -14.52 -28.53
C ALA A 37 18.48 -14.42 -27.58
N GLN A 38 17.29 -14.70 -28.11
CA GLN A 38 16.09 -14.84 -27.31
C GLN A 38 16.31 -16.08 -26.46
N ALA A 39 16.70 -15.87 -25.19
CA ALA A 39 16.75 -16.95 -24.23
C ALA A 39 15.40 -17.68 -24.25
N PRO A 40 15.39 -19.02 -24.23
CA PRO A 40 14.14 -19.78 -24.19
C PRO A 40 13.28 -19.28 -23.02
N GLN A 41 12.14 -18.66 -23.32
CA GLN A 41 11.19 -18.28 -22.29
C GLN A 41 10.47 -19.56 -21.86
N LEU A 42 10.65 -19.95 -20.59
CA LEU A 42 9.87 -21.02 -20.00
C LEU A 42 8.37 -20.68 -20.13
N PRO A 43 7.52 -21.58 -20.63
CA PRO A 43 6.08 -21.35 -20.68
C PRO A 43 5.55 -21.01 -19.29
N GLN A 44 4.95 -19.82 -19.15
CA GLN A 44 4.30 -19.38 -17.91
C GLN A 44 2.87 -19.89 -17.89
N ILE A 45 2.46 -20.48 -16.76
CA ILE A 45 1.13 -21.02 -16.57
C ILE A 45 0.34 -20.02 -15.71
N PRO A 46 -0.87 -19.60 -16.13
CA PRO A 46 -1.73 -18.81 -15.26
C PRO A 46 -1.92 -19.49 -13.90
N ALA A 47 -1.80 -18.74 -12.81
CA ALA A 47 -2.08 -19.30 -11.50
C ALA A 47 -3.56 -19.69 -11.41
N PHE A 48 -3.86 -20.89 -10.91
CA PHE A 48 -5.23 -21.39 -10.70
C PHE A 48 -5.85 -20.77 -9.43
N LEU A 49 -5.69 -19.46 -9.26
CA LEU A 49 -6.20 -18.72 -8.12
C LEU A 49 -7.58 -18.16 -8.45
N PRO A 50 -8.52 -18.16 -7.50
CA PRO A 50 -9.80 -17.50 -7.68
C PRO A 50 -9.62 -15.99 -7.79
N THR A 51 -10.56 -15.30 -8.40
CA THR A 51 -10.55 -13.82 -8.48
C THR A 51 -11.32 -13.20 -7.33
N SER A 52 -11.04 -11.95 -7.00
CA SER A 52 -11.76 -11.19 -5.97
C SER A 52 -13.24 -11.00 -6.27
N ALA A 53 -13.66 -11.16 -7.54
CA ALA A 53 -15.06 -11.19 -7.95
C ALA A 53 -15.76 -12.52 -7.61
N SER A 54 -15.00 -13.61 -7.49
CA SER A 54 -15.52 -14.95 -7.18
C SER A 54 -15.47 -15.30 -5.69
N VAL A 55 -14.63 -14.61 -4.91
CA VAL A 55 -14.53 -14.74 -3.46
C VAL A 55 -15.14 -13.50 -2.82
N PRO A 56 -16.34 -13.60 -2.21
CA PRO A 56 -16.97 -12.47 -1.55
C PRO A 56 -16.12 -11.90 -0.41
N ALA A 57 -16.22 -10.59 -0.19
CA ALA A 57 -15.73 -9.96 1.01
C ALA A 57 -16.55 -10.43 2.22
N GLY A 58 -15.88 -10.69 3.34
CA GLY A 58 -16.47 -10.80 4.67
C GLY A 58 -16.60 -9.44 5.35
N ALA A 59 -16.68 -9.47 6.69
CA ALA A 59 -16.76 -8.26 7.50
C ALA A 59 -15.44 -7.47 7.46
N ALA A 60 -15.55 -6.14 7.51
CA ALA A 60 -14.40 -5.25 7.53
C ALA A 60 -13.45 -5.57 8.71
N MET A 61 -12.14 -5.46 8.45
CA MET A 61 -11.08 -5.75 9.41
C MET A 61 -10.20 -4.52 9.65
N ASP A 62 -9.50 -4.50 10.79
CA ASP A 62 -8.54 -3.45 11.14
C ASP A 62 -7.22 -3.51 10.33
N ILE A 63 -7.05 -4.56 9.53
CA ILE A 63 -5.95 -4.73 8.57
C ILE A 63 -6.37 -4.47 7.13
N ASP A 64 -7.62 -4.08 6.87
CA ASP A 64 -8.06 -3.78 5.50
C ASP A 64 -7.29 -2.57 4.94
N GLY A 65 -6.82 -2.71 3.70
CA GLY A 65 -5.92 -1.75 3.07
C GLY A 65 -4.97 -2.35 2.03
N GLU A 66 -4.12 -1.51 1.45
CA GLU A 66 -3.00 -1.93 0.60
C GLU A 66 -1.74 -2.22 1.44
N TRP A 67 -1.07 -3.31 1.10
CA TRP A 67 0.12 -3.81 1.77
C TRP A 67 1.19 -4.21 0.76
N MET A 68 2.45 -3.98 1.10
CA MET A 68 3.61 -4.40 0.32
C MET A 68 4.23 -5.66 0.92
N ILE A 69 4.40 -6.70 0.12
CA ILE A 69 5.16 -7.90 0.49
C ILE A 69 6.66 -7.58 0.36
N ASP A 70 7.38 -7.53 1.49
CA ASP A 70 8.79 -7.11 1.52
C ASP A 70 9.70 -7.99 0.65
N ALA A 71 9.50 -9.31 0.68
CA ALA A 71 10.35 -10.30 0.03
C ALA A 71 10.36 -10.18 -1.51
N ILE A 72 9.30 -9.61 -2.11
CA ILE A 72 9.15 -9.53 -3.57
C ILE A 72 8.81 -8.12 -4.08
N GLY A 73 8.59 -7.16 -3.20
CA GLY A 73 8.24 -5.78 -3.57
C GLY A 73 6.95 -5.71 -4.39
N LYS A 74 5.94 -6.51 -4.04
CA LYS A 74 4.63 -6.54 -4.70
C LYS A 74 3.52 -6.17 -3.75
N ARG A 75 2.52 -5.45 -4.25
CA ARG A 75 1.36 -5.07 -3.46
C ARG A 75 0.23 -6.07 -3.54
N ILE A 76 -0.45 -6.20 -2.42
CA ILE A 76 -1.73 -6.86 -2.26
C ILE A 76 -2.71 -5.90 -1.58
N ARG A 77 -4.00 -6.13 -1.76
CA ARG A 77 -5.05 -5.46 -1.00
C ARG A 77 -5.75 -6.47 -0.12
N ILE A 78 -5.77 -6.21 1.18
CA ILE A 78 -6.56 -6.94 2.17
C ILE A 78 -7.92 -6.25 2.28
N GLU A 79 -8.98 -7.02 2.19
CA GLU A 79 -10.35 -6.52 2.23
C GLU A 79 -11.29 -7.60 2.76
N GLY A 80 -11.87 -7.39 3.93
CA GLY A 80 -12.93 -8.24 4.47
C GLY A 80 -12.55 -9.72 4.55
N GLY A 81 -11.37 -10.05 5.07
CA GLY A 81 -10.97 -11.45 5.27
C GLY A 81 -10.36 -12.14 4.04
N ARG A 82 -10.10 -11.43 2.94
CA ARG A 82 -9.32 -11.93 1.78
C ARG A 82 -8.25 -10.92 1.38
N ALA A 83 -7.20 -11.40 0.73
CA ALA A 83 -6.19 -10.56 0.10
C ALA A 83 -6.05 -10.91 -1.38
N TYR A 84 -6.02 -9.92 -2.25
CA TYR A 84 -5.81 -10.09 -3.69
C TYR A 84 -4.63 -9.27 -4.20
N ALA A 85 -4.01 -9.75 -5.28
CA ALA A 85 -2.88 -9.09 -5.92
C ALA A 85 -3.29 -7.72 -6.48
N VAL A 86 -2.48 -6.71 -6.21
CA VAL A 86 -2.56 -5.39 -6.86
C VAL A 86 -1.54 -5.33 -7.99
N ASP A 87 -0.30 -5.73 -7.72
CA ASP A 87 0.76 -5.83 -8.74
C ASP A 87 0.88 -7.30 -9.24
N PRO A 88 1.22 -7.55 -10.51
CA PRO A 88 1.47 -8.90 -11.00
C PRO A 88 2.84 -9.44 -10.56
N TRP A 89 2.96 -10.77 -10.44
CA TRP A 89 4.26 -11.44 -10.29
C TRP A 89 4.28 -12.88 -10.78
N LEU A 90 5.50 -13.41 -10.90
CA LEU A 90 5.77 -14.81 -11.21
C LEU A 90 6.15 -15.54 -9.93
N HIS A 91 5.33 -16.48 -9.49
CA HIS A 91 5.60 -17.34 -8.35
C HIS A 91 6.32 -18.62 -8.80
N MET A 92 7.46 -18.93 -8.16
CA MET A 92 8.29 -20.11 -8.47
C MET A 92 8.60 -20.30 -9.97
N PHE A 93 8.89 -19.22 -10.69
CA PHE A 93 9.26 -19.21 -12.12
C PHE A 93 8.20 -19.66 -13.14
N VAL A 94 7.05 -20.19 -12.72
CA VAL A 94 6.04 -20.73 -13.64
C VAL A 94 4.63 -20.20 -13.41
N LEU A 95 4.22 -19.93 -12.17
CA LEU A 95 2.85 -19.51 -11.86
C LEU A 95 2.70 -18.00 -11.96
N GLN A 96 1.92 -17.53 -12.92
CA GLN A 96 1.67 -16.09 -13.09
C GLN A 96 0.48 -15.64 -12.24
N VAL A 97 0.77 -14.87 -11.19
CA VAL A 97 -0.25 -14.19 -10.38
C VAL A 97 -0.58 -12.85 -11.03
N GLN A 98 -1.85 -12.65 -11.35
CA GLN A 98 -2.37 -11.46 -12.01
C GLN A 98 -3.14 -10.57 -11.03
N PRO A 99 -3.26 -9.25 -11.30
CA PRO A 99 -4.05 -8.35 -10.47
C PRO A 99 -5.50 -8.86 -10.30
N GLY A 100 -6.03 -8.73 -9.09
CA GLY A 100 -7.35 -9.21 -8.72
C GLY A 100 -7.45 -10.71 -8.40
N MET A 101 -6.39 -11.49 -8.58
CA MET A 101 -6.34 -12.87 -8.09
C MET A 101 -6.17 -12.88 -6.57
N VAL A 102 -6.98 -13.67 -5.88
CA VAL A 102 -6.92 -13.87 -4.43
C VAL A 102 -5.72 -14.74 -4.10
N VAL A 103 -4.89 -14.24 -3.19
CA VAL A 103 -3.64 -14.91 -2.75
C VAL A 103 -3.69 -15.34 -1.31
N ILE A 104 -4.53 -14.70 -0.48
CA ILE A 104 -4.81 -15.15 0.89
C ILE A 104 -6.33 -15.11 1.08
N GLN A 105 -6.90 -16.11 1.72
CA GLN A 105 -8.33 -16.15 2.04
C GLN A 105 -8.59 -16.58 3.47
N ASN A 106 -9.84 -16.44 3.91
CA ASN A 106 -10.29 -16.82 5.25
C ASN A 106 -9.48 -16.17 6.38
N ILE A 107 -9.05 -14.92 6.17
CA ILE A 107 -8.29 -14.19 7.17
C ILE A 107 -9.21 -13.89 8.36
N GLN A 108 -8.79 -14.28 9.55
CA GLN A 108 -9.52 -14.11 10.80
C GLN A 108 -8.59 -13.55 11.88
N ARG A 109 -9.09 -12.61 12.68
CA ARG A 109 -8.40 -12.15 13.89
C ARG A 109 -8.61 -13.18 15.00
N VAL A 110 -7.53 -13.72 15.56
CA VAL A 110 -7.55 -14.76 16.62
C VAL A 110 -7.00 -14.27 17.96
N GLY A 111 -6.52 -13.03 18.01
CA GLY A 111 -5.98 -12.42 19.20
C GLY A 111 -5.52 -11.00 18.92
N ASP A 112 -4.90 -10.38 19.92
CA ASP A 112 -4.45 -9.01 19.78
C ASP A 112 -3.32 -8.88 18.75
N GLY A 113 -3.61 -8.18 17.65
CA GLY A 113 -2.75 -8.08 16.48
C GLY A 113 -2.44 -9.42 15.78
N ARG A 114 -3.17 -10.51 16.08
CA ARG A 114 -2.91 -11.85 15.54
C ARG A 114 -3.97 -12.26 14.53
N TYR A 115 -3.52 -12.71 13.36
CA TYR A 115 -4.37 -13.13 12.27
C TYR A 115 -3.95 -14.49 11.73
N VAL A 116 -4.92 -15.25 11.24
CA VAL A 116 -4.70 -16.54 10.59
C VAL A 116 -5.52 -16.61 9.31
N GLY A 117 -5.08 -17.38 8.32
CA GLY A 117 -5.77 -17.57 7.05
C GLY A 117 -5.10 -18.65 6.21
N ASP A 118 -5.40 -18.68 4.92
CA ASP A 118 -4.84 -19.66 3.99
C ASP A 118 -4.12 -18.93 2.84
N ASP A 119 -2.80 -19.13 2.71
CA ASP A 119 -1.98 -18.60 1.61
C ASP A 119 -2.06 -19.57 0.43
N LEU A 120 -2.69 -19.13 -0.66
CA LEU A 120 -3.01 -19.98 -1.81
C LEU A 120 -1.77 -20.24 -2.70
N PRO A 121 -0.92 -19.26 -3.03
CA PRO A 121 0.33 -19.53 -3.75
C PRO A 121 1.25 -20.49 -3.03
N LEU A 122 1.39 -20.34 -1.72
CA LEU A 122 2.26 -21.18 -0.90
C LEU A 122 1.57 -22.46 -0.40
N LEU A 123 0.28 -22.64 -0.67
CA LEU A 123 -0.52 -23.82 -0.28
C LEU A 123 -0.36 -24.14 1.21
N GLY A 124 -0.50 -23.13 2.07
CA GLY A 124 -0.14 -23.25 3.48
C GLY A 124 -0.95 -22.35 4.41
N ARG A 125 -0.84 -22.64 5.71
CA ARG A 125 -1.47 -21.81 6.75
C ARG A 125 -0.74 -20.49 6.86
N PHE A 126 -1.44 -19.39 6.65
CA PHE A 126 -0.99 -18.04 6.92
C PHE A 126 -1.18 -17.71 8.40
N GLU A 127 -0.12 -17.22 9.05
CA GLU A 127 -0.16 -16.67 10.40
C GLU A 127 0.55 -15.33 10.41
N ALA A 128 -0.08 -14.30 10.98
CA ALA A 128 0.46 -12.96 11.03
C ALA A 128 0.36 -12.36 12.43
N LEU A 129 1.42 -11.64 12.82
CA LEU A 129 1.46 -10.84 14.04
C LEU A 129 1.80 -9.39 13.69
N ARG A 130 0.93 -8.46 14.08
CA ARG A 130 1.17 -7.03 13.98
C ARG A 130 2.23 -6.59 14.99
N ASP A 131 3.26 -5.90 14.52
CA ASP A 131 4.27 -5.30 15.39
C ASP A 131 3.99 -3.83 15.70
N ALA A 132 4.88 -3.21 16.48
CA ALA A 132 4.76 -1.82 16.92
C ALA A 132 4.83 -0.78 15.78
N SER A 133 5.36 -1.15 14.61
CA SER A 133 5.36 -0.29 13.42
C SER A 133 4.05 -0.37 12.63
N GLY A 134 3.18 -1.33 12.97
CA GLY A 134 1.96 -1.63 12.24
C GLY A 134 2.15 -2.65 11.11
N ALA A 135 3.39 -3.06 10.81
CA ALA A 135 3.68 -4.14 9.88
C ALA A 135 3.19 -5.50 10.40
N LEU A 136 2.87 -6.41 9.49
CA LEU A 136 2.51 -7.78 9.84
C LEU A 136 3.70 -8.71 9.57
N ASN A 137 4.19 -9.36 10.61
CA ASN A 137 5.18 -10.42 10.51
C ASN A 137 4.47 -11.73 10.16
N VAL A 138 4.70 -12.23 8.96
CA VAL A 138 3.99 -13.38 8.40
C VAL A 138 4.85 -14.63 8.45
N THR A 139 4.24 -15.75 8.85
CA THR A 139 4.78 -17.09 8.65
C THR A 139 3.76 -17.92 7.88
N VAL A 140 4.22 -18.66 6.88
CA VAL A 140 3.41 -19.60 6.12
C VAL A 140 3.99 -21.00 6.23
N ALA A 141 3.22 -21.93 6.79
CA ALA A 141 3.58 -23.35 6.82
C ALA A 141 3.22 -24.00 5.47
N SER A 142 4.14 -23.96 4.51
CA SER A 142 3.97 -24.54 3.16
C SER A 142 4.42 -26.00 3.10
N VAL A 143 3.99 -26.70 2.07
CA VAL A 143 4.41 -28.07 1.74
C VAL A 143 5.92 -28.21 1.50
N LEU A 144 6.61 -27.11 1.14
CA LEU A 144 8.07 -27.08 0.92
C LEU A 144 8.87 -26.55 2.12
N GLY A 145 8.20 -26.26 3.24
CA GLY A 145 8.80 -25.70 4.44
C GLY A 145 8.19 -24.36 4.86
N ALA A 146 8.64 -23.84 6.01
CA ALA A 146 8.14 -22.57 6.51
C ALA A 146 8.74 -21.38 5.74
N VAL A 147 7.87 -20.50 5.25
CA VAL A 147 8.24 -19.23 4.59
C VAL A 147 7.94 -18.08 5.54
N ARG A 148 8.81 -17.07 5.59
CA ARG A 148 8.65 -15.87 6.43
C ARG A 148 8.85 -14.62 5.59
N TYR A 149 7.99 -13.64 5.78
CA TYR A 149 8.05 -12.33 5.13
C TYR A 149 7.30 -11.30 5.98
N GLN A 150 7.37 -10.03 5.61
CA GLN A 150 6.57 -8.97 6.21
C GLN A 150 5.61 -8.35 5.20
N LEU A 151 4.45 -7.95 5.70
CA LEU A 151 3.57 -7.03 5.02
C LEU A 151 3.76 -5.64 5.61
N GLN A 152 4.27 -4.73 4.79
CA GLN A 152 4.43 -3.32 5.14
C GLN A 152 3.17 -2.54 4.73
N PRO A 153 2.55 -1.75 5.62
CA PRO A 153 1.35 -1.01 5.27
C PRO A 153 1.68 0.06 4.23
N VAL A 154 0.89 0.12 3.15
CA VAL A 154 0.95 1.19 2.14
C VAL A 154 -0.14 2.21 2.38
N SER A 155 -1.38 1.73 2.60
CA SER A 155 -2.53 2.54 2.97
C SER A 155 -3.54 1.67 3.71
N LEU A 156 -4.04 2.10 4.87
CA LEU A 156 -5.08 1.38 5.61
C LEU A 156 -6.43 2.06 5.42
N ASP A 157 -7.48 1.27 5.23
CA ASP A 157 -8.84 1.79 4.98
C ASP A 157 -9.42 2.45 6.24
N HIS A 158 -9.00 1.99 7.41
CA HIS A 158 -9.39 2.53 8.72
C HIS A 158 -8.19 3.18 9.40
N ALA A 159 -7.68 4.27 8.84
CA ALA A 159 -6.58 5.06 9.42
C ALA A 159 -7.01 5.94 10.61
N GLY A 160 -7.94 5.45 11.45
CA GLY A 160 -8.51 6.19 12.59
C GLY A 160 -8.03 5.77 13.98
N GLY A 161 -7.15 4.76 14.09
CA GLY A 161 -6.79 4.18 15.39
C GLY A 161 -5.44 4.62 15.98
N LEU A 162 -4.62 5.39 15.25
CA LEU A 162 -3.24 5.69 15.64
C LEU A 162 -2.96 7.20 15.55
N GLY A 163 -3.62 8.00 16.40
CA GLY A 163 -3.18 9.37 16.70
C GLY A 163 -4.31 10.38 17.00
N GLY A 164 -4.36 10.83 18.26
CA GLY A 164 -4.99 12.11 18.65
C GLY A 164 -6.44 12.00 19.09
N GLY A 165 -6.72 12.38 20.34
CA GLY A 165 -8.05 12.30 20.92
C GLY A 165 -9.09 13.05 20.11
N GLU A 166 -10.20 12.37 19.82
CA GLU A 166 -11.51 13.00 19.87
C GLU A 166 -11.67 13.57 21.28
N THR A 167 -11.31 14.85 21.46
CA THR A 167 -12.12 15.71 22.30
C THR A 167 -13.49 15.70 21.63
N PRO A 168 -14.55 15.18 22.26
CA PRO A 168 -15.89 15.43 21.76
C PRO A 168 -16.02 16.94 21.62
N LEU A 169 -16.24 17.44 20.40
CA LEU A 169 -16.69 18.81 20.25
C LEU A 169 -17.97 18.88 21.11
N PRO A 170 -18.02 19.73 22.15
CA PRO A 170 -19.27 19.91 22.87
C PRO A 170 -20.27 20.40 21.83
N GLY A 171 -21.39 19.68 21.72
CA GLY A 171 -22.54 20.17 21.00
C GLY A 171 -22.93 21.51 21.63
N GLU A 172 -22.70 22.59 20.89
CA GLU A 172 -23.26 23.91 21.17
C GLU A 172 -24.20 24.27 20.01
N ASP A 173 -25.06 23.33 19.64
CA ASP A 173 -26.36 23.59 18.99
C ASP A 173 -27.48 23.39 20.04
N GLU A 174 -27.25 23.85 21.27
CA GLU A 174 -28.37 24.14 22.19
C GLU A 174 -28.79 25.60 21.97
N ALA A 175 -29.81 25.75 21.13
CA ALA A 175 -30.63 26.95 21.06
C ALA A 175 -31.01 27.41 22.49
N PRO A 176 -31.08 28.72 22.78
CA PRO A 176 -31.64 29.18 24.04
C PRO A 176 -33.09 28.70 24.14
N VAL A 177 -33.34 27.79 25.09
CA VAL A 177 -34.66 27.48 25.59
C VAL A 177 -35.11 28.70 26.38
N ASP A 178 -35.98 29.53 25.79
CA ASP A 178 -36.80 30.49 26.52
C ASP A 178 -37.81 29.70 27.37
N THR A 179 -37.39 29.28 28.56
CA THR A 179 -38.30 28.94 29.67
C THR A 179 -38.28 30.10 30.66
N ASP A 180 -39.01 31.17 30.33
CA ASP A 180 -39.64 31.99 31.36
C ASP A 180 -40.83 31.18 31.89
N GLU A 181 -40.52 30.25 32.79
CA GLU A 181 -41.53 29.58 33.60
C GLU A 181 -42.06 30.57 34.64
N ASN A 182 -43.39 30.63 34.67
CA ASN A 182 -44.17 31.32 35.66
C ASN A 182 -43.88 30.75 37.05
N ASP A 183 -43.12 31.48 37.87
CA ASP A 183 -43.19 31.32 39.33
C ASP A 183 -44.40 32.10 39.86
N PHE A 184 -45.51 31.37 39.81
CA PHE A 184 -46.68 31.55 40.65
C PHE A 184 -46.30 31.06 42.05
N ASP A 185 -45.86 31.97 42.92
CA ASP A 185 -45.88 31.73 44.37
C ASP A 185 -46.99 32.59 44.99
N ASP A 186 -48.13 31.91 45.12
CA ASP A 186 -49.22 32.16 46.04
C ASP A 186 -48.70 31.85 47.45
N ASP A 187 -48.71 32.82 48.38
CA ASP A 187 -49.15 32.56 49.76
C ASP A 187 -49.26 33.84 50.60
N ALA A 188 -50.19 33.73 51.54
CA ALA A 188 -50.90 34.78 52.25
C ALA A 188 -50.26 35.20 53.59
N ASP A 189 -50.96 36.14 54.25
CA ASP A 189 -50.99 36.46 55.69
C ASP A 189 -49.94 37.47 56.24
N ASP A 190 -50.36 38.74 56.45
CA ASP A 190 -50.90 39.27 57.75
C ASP A 190 -51.36 40.74 57.59
#